data_AF-A0A7J6SH74-F1
#
_entry.id   AF-A0A7J6SH74-F1
#
_cell.length_a   1.000
_cell.length_b   1.000
_cell.length_c   1.000
_cell.angle_alpha   90.00
_cell.angle_beta   90.00
_cell.angle_gamma   90.00
#
_symmetry.space_group_name_H-M   'P 1'
#
loop_
_entity.id
_entity.type
_entity.pdbx_description
1 polymer ?
#
loop_
_entity_poly.entity_id
_entity_poly.type
_entity_poly.pdbx_seq_one_letter_code
_entity_poly.pdbx_strand_id
1 'polypeptide(L)'
;MTAGGEGMLALTRATASVGYLPALILLIVCGAIGWLMVYLLYRCRVMAQHMGREFVLAYEDLGEAAFGKVGRTVVAVCLHISLIGTCCIVILLLGQNSYHIYDGISVTWWVIIWAVILLPLNWLKTMREIGYVSNTFGVASVLMSVIGLSVGGFVQAAKNHGDVEYELGVTQPLTIFAAYTTFSFAYAVTCGSTTVVHDMRTPTHAPKVFFFAFATIVIQLGVVTAAAYL
;
A
#
# COMPACT_ATOMS: atom_id res chain seq x y z
N MET A 1 -0.99 0.55 -7.75
CA MET A 1 -1.36 1.82 -7.08
C MET A 1 -1.57 1.70 -5.57
N THR A 2 -1.57 0.50 -4.96
CA THR A 2 -1.95 0.32 -3.54
C THR A 2 -0.90 0.75 -2.52
N ALA A 3 0.40 0.66 -2.81
CA ALA A 3 1.46 0.96 -1.82
C ALA A 3 1.99 2.40 -1.84
N GLY A 4 1.76 3.13 -2.94
CA GLY A 4 2.42 4.42 -3.20
C GLY A 4 1.74 5.62 -2.52
N GLY A 5 0.56 6.03 -2.96
CA GLY A 5 0.00 7.33 -2.58
C GLY A 5 -0.45 7.41 -1.11
N GLU A 6 -1.33 6.51 -0.70
CA GLU A 6 -2.04 6.61 0.59
C GLU A 6 -1.19 6.05 1.74
N GLY A 7 -0.48 4.95 1.46
CA GLY A 7 0.47 4.34 2.38
C GLY A 7 1.52 5.35 2.83
N MET A 8 2.07 6.17 1.91
CA MET A 8 3.07 7.20 2.25
C MET A 8 2.56 8.26 3.24
N LEU A 9 1.35 8.78 3.03
CA LEU A 9 0.78 9.82 3.92
C LEU A 9 0.41 9.27 5.30
N ALA A 10 -0.11 8.04 5.35
CA ALA A 10 -0.35 7.37 6.61
C ALA A 10 0.97 7.02 7.33
N LEU A 11 2.00 6.67 6.55
CA LEU A 11 3.33 6.35 7.08
C LEU A 11 3.98 7.55 7.75
N THR A 12 3.96 8.74 7.13
CA THR A 12 4.59 9.93 7.74
C THR A 12 3.95 10.32 9.07
N ARG A 13 2.63 10.14 9.19
CA ARG A 13 1.91 10.34 10.46
C ARG A 13 2.26 9.26 11.48
N ALA A 14 2.31 8.00 11.05
CA ALA A 14 2.68 6.89 11.92
C ALA A 14 4.13 7.00 12.40
N THR A 15 5.05 7.42 11.53
CA THR A 15 6.45 7.65 11.87
C THR A 15 6.54 8.74 12.93
N ALA A 16 5.87 9.88 12.76
CA ALA A 16 5.86 10.97 13.75
C ALA A 16 5.34 10.53 15.14
N SER A 17 4.45 9.53 15.20
CA SER A 17 3.85 9.06 16.46
C SER A 17 4.69 8.06 17.27
N VAL A 18 5.69 7.42 16.66
CA VAL A 18 6.42 6.27 17.24
C VAL A 18 7.90 6.54 17.45
N GLY A 19 8.49 7.52 16.76
CA GLY A 19 9.92 7.85 16.87
C GLY A 19 10.75 7.22 15.75
N TYR A 20 11.92 7.81 15.47
CA TYR A 20 12.68 7.56 14.24
C TYR A 20 13.24 6.14 14.16
N LEU A 21 13.83 5.67 15.26
CA LEU A 21 14.42 4.34 15.36
C LEU A 21 13.39 3.21 15.19
N PRO A 22 12.28 3.17 15.95
CA PRO A 22 11.25 2.14 15.76
C PRO A 22 10.56 2.23 14.40
N ALA A 23 10.38 3.42 13.84
CA ALA A 23 9.88 3.60 12.47
C ALA A 23 10.77 2.92 11.41
N LEU A 24 12.09 3.12 11.45
CA LEU A 24 13.02 2.48 10.52
C LEU A 24 13.04 0.96 10.67
N ILE A 25 12.99 0.46 11.91
CA ILE A 25 12.94 -0.99 12.17
C ILE A 25 11.65 -1.57 11.59
N LEU A 26 10.49 -0.95 11.86
CA LEU A 26 9.21 -1.37 11.32
C LEU A 26 9.18 -1.33 9.79
N LEU A 27 9.83 -0.34 9.17
CA LEU A 27 9.95 -0.23 7.72
C LEU A 27 10.63 -1.46 7.11
N ILE A 28 11.80 -1.83 7.64
CA ILE A 28 12.59 -2.95 7.12
C ILE A 28 11.89 -4.28 7.43
N VAL A 29 11.38 -4.45 8.65
CA VAL A 29 10.72 -5.69 9.09
C VAL A 29 9.44 -5.93 8.29
N CYS A 30 8.57 -4.93 8.17
CA CYS A 30 7.32 -5.08 7.39
C CYS A 30 7.60 -5.27 5.90
N GLY A 31 8.62 -4.60 5.35
CA GLY A 31 9.06 -4.80 3.97
C GLY A 31 9.57 -6.22 3.72
N ALA A 32 10.40 -6.76 4.63
CA ALA A 32 10.91 -8.14 4.55
C ALA A 32 9.78 -9.17 4.68
N ILE A 33 8.85 -8.96 5.62
CA ILE A 33 7.67 -9.82 5.78
C ILE A 33 6.80 -9.75 4.52
N GLY A 34 6.53 -8.57 3.97
CA GLY A 34 5.74 -8.39 2.75
C GLY A 34 6.35 -9.13 1.57
N TRP A 35 7.67 -8.99 1.36
CA TRP A 35 8.40 -9.72 0.34
C TRP A 35 8.34 -11.24 0.54
N LEU A 36 8.57 -11.70 1.77
CA LEU A 36 8.49 -13.11 2.14
C LEU A 36 7.10 -13.68 1.82
N MET A 37 6.04 -12.97 2.18
CA MET A 37 4.65 -13.40 1.92
C MET A 37 4.37 -13.53 0.41
N VAL A 38 4.79 -12.55 -0.41
CA VAL A 38 4.64 -12.64 -1.87
C VAL A 38 5.49 -13.78 -2.46
N TYR A 39 6.69 -13.99 -1.94
CA TYR A 39 7.55 -15.09 -2.36
C TYR A 39 6.95 -16.46 -2.02
N LEU A 40 6.44 -16.65 -0.80
CA LEU A 40 5.73 -17.88 -0.40
C LEU A 40 4.51 -18.12 -1.29
N LEU A 41 3.72 -17.08 -1.53
CA LEU A 41 2.54 -17.18 -2.38
C LEU A 41 2.89 -17.61 -3.81
N TYR A 42 3.96 -17.04 -4.38
CA TYR A 42 4.49 -17.45 -5.68
C TYR A 42 4.93 -18.93 -5.68
N ARG A 43 5.64 -19.37 -4.63
CA ARG A 43 6.07 -20.77 -4.50
C ARG A 43 4.88 -21.72 -4.38
N CYS A 44 3.85 -21.37 -3.62
CA CYS A 44 2.61 -22.14 -3.52
C CYS A 44 1.92 -22.26 -4.88
N ARG A 45 1.87 -21.16 -5.66
CA ARG A 45 1.32 -21.19 -7.02
C ARG A 45 2.09 -22.13 -7.94
N VAL A 46 3.42 -22.02 -7.98
CA VAL A 46 4.28 -22.90 -8.81
C VAL A 46 4.10 -24.36 -8.41
N MET A 47 4.06 -24.67 -7.11
CA MET A 47 3.84 -26.03 -6.62
C MET A 47 2.47 -26.59 -7.04
N ALA A 48 1.41 -25.77 -6.97
CA ALA A 48 0.09 -26.17 -7.40
C ALA A 48 0.01 -26.42 -8.92
N GLN A 49 0.74 -25.64 -9.73
CA GLN A 49 0.87 -25.90 -11.17
C GLN A 49 1.58 -27.23 -11.46
N HIS A 50 2.64 -27.57 -10.72
CA HIS A 50 3.33 -28.87 -10.86
C HIS A 50 2.46 -30.08 -10.51
N MET A 51 1.43 -29.91 -9.68
CA MET A 51 0.46 -30.97 -9.36
C MET A 51 -0.64 -31.15 -10.41
N GLY A 52 -0.55 -30.48 -11.56
CA GLY A 52 -1.52 -30.62 -12.66
C GLY A 52 -2.82 -29.83 -12.47
N ARG A 53 -2.86 -28.88 -11.52
CA ARG A 53 -3.99 -27.95 -11.38
C ARG A 53 -3.77 -26.75 -12.31
N GLU A 54 -4.37 -26.78 -13.51
CA GLU A 54 -4.28 -25.71 -14.51
C GLU A 54 -4.92 -24.37 -14.06
N PHE A 55 -5.83 -24.40 -13.09
CA PHE A 55 -6.70 -23.28 -12.71
C PHE A 55 -6.30 -22.57 -11.40
N VAL A 56 -5.02 -22.22 -11.22
CA VAL A 56 -4.59 -21.38 -10.08
C VAL A 56 -4.42 -19.93 -10.53
N LEU A 57 -5.54 -19.33 -10.88
CA LEU A 57 -5.64 -17.99 -11.48
C LEU A 57 -5.91 -16.93 -10.42
N ALA A 58 -6.88 -17.19 -9.54
CA ALA A 58 -7.23 -16.30 -8.46
C ALA A 58 -6.58 -16.73 -7.13
N TYR A 59 -6.37 -15.76 -6.25
CA TYR A 59 -5.88 -15.98 -4.89
C TYR A 59 -6.81 -16.94 -4.09
N GLU A 60 -8.10 -16.97 -4.43
CA GLU A 60 -9.10 -17.88 -3.86
C GLU A 60 -8.88 -19.34 -4.28
N ASP A 61 -8.48 -19.57 -5.53
CA ASP A 61 -8.20 -20.91 -6.06
C ASP A 61 -6.95 -21.51 -5.40
N LEU A 62 -5.99 -20.66 -5.03
CA LEU A 62 -4.84 -21.08 -4.23
C LEU A 62 -5.27 -21.52 -2.82
N GLY A 63 -6.25 -20.83 -2.23
CA GLY A 63 -6.90 -21.25 -0.98
C GLY A 63 -7.60 -22.60 -1.12
N GLU A 64 -8.28 -22.84 -2.24
CA GLU A 64 -8.87 -24.15 -2.56
C GLU A 64 -7.80 -25.24 -2.68
N ALA A 65 -6.68 -24.91 -3.32
CA ALA A 65 -5.62 -25.87 -3.56
C ALA A 65 -4.95 -26.34 -2.26
N ALA A 66 -4.79 -25.44 -1.29
CA ALA A 66 -4.13 -25.72 -0.01
C ALA A 66 -5.06 -26.32 1.05
N PHE A 67 -6.30 -25.83 1.16
CA PHE A 67 -7.22 -26.18 2.26
C PHE A 67 -8.59 -26.72 1.80
N GLY A 68 -8.77 -26.92 0.48
CA GLY A 68 -10.04 -27.36 -0.09
C GLY A 68 -11.10 -26.26 -0.14
N LYS A 69 -12.36 -26.66 -0.38
CA LYS A 69 -13.50 -25.74 -0.64
C LYS A 69 -13.77 -24.74 0.49
N VAL A 70 -13.54 -25.15 1.74
CA VAL A 70 -13.69 -24.26 2.91
C VAL A 70 -12.64 -23.15 2.87
N GLY A 71 -11.38 -23.50 2.56
CA GLY A 71 -10.30 -22.54 2.41
C GLY A 71 -10.56 -21.50 1.33
N ARG A 72 -11.12 -21.92 0.18
CA ARG A 72 -11.54 -21.01 -0.88
C ARG A 72 -12.49 -19.92 -0.37
N THR A 73 -13.55 -20.33 0.33
CA THR A 73 -14.59 -19.41 0.80
C THR A 73 -14.03 -18.43 1.83
N VAL A 74 -13.24 -18.91 2.79
CA VAL A 74 -12.62 -18.05 3.81
C VAL A 74 -11.68 -17.04 3.18
N VAL A 75 -10.82 -17.48 2.26
CA VAL A 75 -9.87 -16.60 1.56
C VAL A 75 -10.61 -15.57 0.70
N ALA A 76 -11.64 -15.98 -0.03
CA ALA A 76 -12.48 -15.09 -0.83
C ALA A 76 -13.11 -14.00 0.04
N VAL A 77 -13.74 -14.37 1.15
CA VAL A 77 -14.38 -13.41 2.07
C VAL A 77 -13.35 -12.44 2.64
N CYS A 78 -12.21 -12.92 3.14
CA CYS A 78 -11.15 -12.06 3.68
C CYS A 78 -10.59 -11.07 2.64
N LEU A 79 -10.43 -11.52 1.40
CA LEU A 79 -9.97 -10.66 0.30
C LEU A 79 -10.99 -9.59 -0.04
N HIS A 80 -12.27 -9.96 -0.17
CA HIS A 80 -13.33 -9.01 -0.50
C HIS A 80 -13.49 -7.95 0.60
N ILE A 81 -13.42 -8.34 1.88
CA ILE A 81 -13.43 -7.40 3.00
C ILE A 81 -12.24 -6.45 2.93
N SER A 82 -11.03 -6.97 2.68
CA SER A 82 -9.82 -6.15 2.53
C SER A 82 -9.92 -5.16 1.37
N LEU A 83 -10.50 -5.59 0.25
CA LEU A 83 -10.66 -4.76 -0.94
C LEU A 83 -11.66 -3.64 -0.70
N ILE A 84 -12.83 -3.95 -0.10
CA ILE A 84 -13.83 -2.95 0.29
C ILE A 84 -13.23 -1.96 1.29
N GLY A 85 -12.51 -2.45 2.30
CA GLY A 85 -11.85 -1.59 3.29
C GLY A 85 -10.85 -0.63 2.64
N THR A 86 -10.05 -1.12 1.70
CA THR A 86 -9.12 -0.27 0.93
C THR A 86 -9.87 0.78 0.12
N CYS A 87 -10.96 0.40 -0.58
CA CYS A 87 -11.79 1.36 -1.30
C CYS A 87 -12.37 2.45 -0.38
N CYS A 88 -12.85 2.07 0.81
CA CYS A 88 -13.37 3.04 1.78
C CYS A 88 -12.29 4.03 2.24
N ILE A 89 -11.07 3.55 2.53
CA ILE A 89 -9.94 4.39 2.93
C ILE A 89 -9.59 5.39 1.83
N VAL A 90 -9.54 4.95 0.57
CA VAL A 90 -9.27 5.80 -0.59
C VAL A 90 -10.29 6.94 -0.68
N ILE A 91 -11.59 6.63 -0.61
CA ILE A 91 -12.66 7.63 -0.72
C ILE A 91 -12.58 8.63 0.45
N LEU A 92 -12.32 8.15 1.67
CA LEU A 92 -12.14 9.01 2.84
C LEU A 92 -10.95 9.95 2.66
N LEU A 93 -9.84 9.43 2.16
CA LEU A 93 -8.62 10.19 1.93
C LEU A 93 -8.82 11.25 0.85
N LEU A 94 -9.52 10.93 -0.25
CA LEU A 94 -9.89 11.92 -1.26
C LEU A 94 -10.79 13.02 -0.69
N GLY A 95 -11.80 12.65 0.11
CA GLY A 95 -12.67 13.60 0.77
C GLY A 95 -11.93 14.57 1.71
N GLN A 96 -11.00 14.04 2.52
CA GLN A 96 -10.17 14.86 3.40
C GLN A 96 -9.24 15.81 2.63
N ASN A 97 -8.61 15.32 1.54
CA ASN A 97 -7.76 16.15 0.70
C ASN A 97 -8.54 17.25 -0.02
N SER A 98 -9.75 16.96 -0.53
CA SER A 98 -10.61 17.98 -1.15
C SER A 98 -11.07 19.03 -0.15
N TYR A 99 -11.37 18.65 1.08
CA TYR A 99 -11.71 19.59 2.15
C TYR A 99 -10.54 20.55 2.48
N HIS A 100 -9.29 20.07 2.44
CA HIS A 100 -8.11 20.94 2.61
C HIS A 100 -7.92 21.95 1.47
N ILE A 101 -8.41 21.64 0.26
CA ILE A 101 -8.35 22.57 -0.87
C ILE A 101 -9.50 23.58 -0.81
N TYR A 102 -10.69 23.12 -0.40
CA TYR A 102 -11.89 23.95 -0.31
C TYR A 102 -12.73 23.54 0.91
N ASP A 103 -12.76 24.42 1.91
CA ASP A 103 -13.41 24.23 3.21
C ASP A 103 -14.88 24.67 3.24
N GLY A 104 -15.41 25.20 2.13
CA GLY A 104 -16.79 25.68 2.04
C GLY A 104 -17.87 24.59 2.13
N ILE A 105 -17.48 23.31 2.12
CA ILE A 105 -18.38 22.15 2.21
C ILE A 105 -17.82 21.19 3.25
N SER A 106 -18.67 20.60 4.11
CA SER A 106 -18.24 19.61 5.11
C SER A 106 -17.58 18.38 4.45
N VAL A 107 -16.58 17.81 5.13
CA VAL A 107 -15.86 16.58 4.71
C VAL A 107 -16.82 15.46 4.32
N THR A 108 -17.92 15.28 5.05
CA THR A 108 -18.91 14.23 4.76
C THR A 108 -19.50 14.35 3.36
N TRP A 109 -19.80 15.56 2.91
CA TRP A 109 -20.34 15.79 1.58
C TRP A 109 -19.28 15.56 0.50
N TRP A 110 -18.03 15.95 0.75
CA TRP A 110 -16.92 15.63 -0.14
C TRP A 110 -16.73 14.12 -0.32
N VAL A 111 -16.83 13.33 0.76
CA VAL A 111 -16.77 11.86 0.72
C VAL A 111 -17.92 11.29 -0.12
N ILE A 112 -19.15 11.79 0.05
CA ILE A 112 -20.32 11.35 -0.73
C ILE A 112 -20.14 11.68 -2.22
N ILE A 113 -19.66 12.88 -2.54
CA ILE A 113 -19.40 13.30 -3.93
C ILE A 113 -18.40 12.34 -4.59
N TRP A 114 -17.27 12.05 -3.93
CA TRP A 114 -16.27 11.12 -4.45
C TRP A 114 -16.79 9.70 -4.57
N ALA A 115 -17.59 9.22 -3.61
CA ALA A 115 -18.22 7.91 -3.69
C ALA A 115 -19.12 7.80 -4.94
N VAL A 116 -19.96 8.82 -5.20
CA VAL A 116 -20.86 8.85 -6.37
C VAL A 116 -20.10 8.96 -7.69
N ILE A 117 -18.97 9.69 -7.73
CA ILE A 117 -18.13 9.81 -8.94
C ILE A 117 -17.39 8.49 -9.24
N LEU A 118 -16.88 7.81 -8.21
CA LEU A 118 -16.10 6.58 -8.37
C LEU A 118 -16.96 5.35 -8.65
N LEU A 119 -18.23 5.35 -8.22
CA LEU A 119 -19.19 4.26 -8.45
C LEU A 119 -19.41 3.92 -9.94
N PRO A 120 -19.70 4.88 -10.84
CA PRO A 120 -19.84 4.61 -12.28
C PRO A 120 -18.49 4.31 -12.94
N LEU A 121 -17.38 4.82 -12.41
CA LEU A 121 -16.04 4.50 -12.91
C LEU A 121 -15.68 3.02 -12.69
N ASN A 122 -16.22 2.39 -11.65
CA ASN A 122 -16.05 0.94 -11.43
C ASN A 122 -16.77 0.09 -12.48
N TRP A 123 -17.73 0.64 -13.23
CA TRP A 123 -18.42 -0.06 -14.33
C TRP A 123 -17.69 0.03 -15.67
N LEU A 124 -16.67 0.88 -15.83
CA LEU A 124 -15.86 0.89 -17.04
C LEU A 124 -14.90 -0.31 -17.06
N LYS A 125 -15.35 -1.35 -17.76
CA LYS A 125 -14.72 -2.66 -17.89
C LYS A 125 -13.58 -2.68 -18.92
N THR A 126 -12.61 -1.76 -18.83
CA THR A 126 -11.44 -1.75 -19.74
C THR A 126 -10.13 -1.80 -18.95
N MET A 127 -9.80 -2.97 -18.38
CA MET A 127 -8.58 -3.24 -17.62
C MET A 127 -7.28 -2.77 -18.31
N ARG A 128 -7.26 -2.76 -19.66
CA ARG A 128 -6.09 -2.33 -20.44
C ARG A 128 -5.86 -0.81 -20.40
N GLU A 129 -6.94 -0.02 -20.46
CA GLU A 129 -6.86 1.44 -20.39
C GLU A 129 -6.57 1.90 -18.96
N ILE A 130 -7.18 1.23 -17.98
CA ILE A 130 -6.92 1.46 -16.56
C ILE A 130 -5.45 1.17 -16.23
N GLY A 131 -4.85 0.11 -16.79
CA GLY A 131 -3.43 -0.20 -16.60
C GLY A 131 -2.49 0.91 -17.09
N TYR A 132 -2.78 1.50 -18.26
CA TYR A 132 -2.00 2.60 -18.80
C TYR A 132 -2.14 3.89 -17.98
N VAL A 133 -3.38 4.27 -17.67
CA VAL A 133 -3.70 5.45 -16.84
C VAL A 133 -3.09 5.30 -15.44
N SER A 134 -3.26 4.13 -14.81
CA SER A 134 -2.68 3.77 -13.52
C SER A 134 -1.16 3.90 -13.48
N ASN A 135 -0.47 3.44 -14.53
CA ASN A 135 0.98 3.54 -14.57
C ASN A 135 1.44 5.00 -14.69
N THR A 136 0.84 5.79 -15.58
CA THR A 136 1.24 7.19 -15.78
C THR A 136 0.86 8.08 -14.60
N PHE A 137 -0.41 8.05 -14.17
CA PHE A 137 -0.87 8.88 -13.05
C PHE A 137 -0.36 8.37 -11.70
N GLY A 138 -0.21 7.05 -11.54
CA GLY A 138 0.32 6.46 -10.31
C GLY A 138 1.81 6.74 -10.12
N VAL A 139 2.63 6.64 -11.15
CA VAL A 139 4.06 7.01 -11.05
C VAL A 139 4.19 8.51 -10.81
N ALA A 140 3.42 9.35 -11.52
CA ALA A 140 3.43 10.79 -11.31
C ALA A 140 3.02 11.17 -9.88
N SER A 141 1.96 10.56 -9.32
CA SER A 141 1.52 10.86 -7.96
C SER A 141 2.55 10.44 -6.91
N VAL A 142 3.20 9.28 -7.07
CA VAL A 142 4.27 8.84 -6.17
C VAL A 142 5.45 9.82 -6.21
N LEU A 143 5.90 10.20 -7.41
CA LEU A 143 6.99 11.16 -7.57
C LEU A 143 6.65 12.51 -6.94
N MET A 144 5.44 13.04 -7.20
CA MET A 144 4.99 14.30 -6.63
C MET A 144 4.89 14.25 -5.09
N SER A 145 4.40 13.15 -4.53
CA SER A 145 4.35 12.96 -3.09
C SER A 145 5.75 12.89 -2.46
N VAL A 146 6.69 12.17 -3.06
CA VAL A 146 8.08 12.10 -2.57
C VAL A 146 8.72 13.48 -2.61
N ILE A 147 8.64 14.20 -3.73
CA ILE A 147 9.22 15.54 -3.89
C ILE A 147 8.55 16.52 -2.90
N GLY A 148 7.22 16.51 -2.82
CA GLY A 148 6.46 17.40 -1.95
C GLY A 148 6.80 17.19 -0.47
N LEU A 149 6.88 15.94 -0.03
CA LEU A 149 7.25 15.59 1.35
C LEU A 149 8.71 15.95 1.66
N SER A 150 9.63 15.68 0.73
CA SER A 150 11.04 16.07 0.89
C SER A 150 11.21 17.58 1.00
N VAL A 151 10.64 18.36 0.07
CA VAL A 151 10.73 19.83 0.10
C VAL A 151 10.04 20.39 1.35
N GLY A 152 8.88 19.85 1.73
CA GLY A 152 8.19 20.23 2.96
C GLY A 152 9.07 20.06 4.21
N GLY A 153 9.70 18.90 4.35
CA GLY A 153 10.64 18.62 5.45
C GLY A 153 11.84 19.57 5.46
N PHE A 154 12.51 19.79 4.31
CA PHE A 154 13.66 20.71 4.26
C PHE A 154 13.28 22.17 4.58
N VAL A 155 12.10 22.63 4.18
CA VAL A 155 11.61 23.98 4.52
C VAL A 155 11.28 24.09 6.00
N GLN A 156 10.73 23.03 6.61
CA GLN A 156 10.45 22.96 8.04
C GLN A 156 11.75 22.99 8.85
N ALA A 157 12.73 22.16 8.50
CA ALA A 157 14.07 22.14 9.09
C ALA A 157 14.77 23.51 9.01
N ALA A 158 14.67 24.18 7.85
CA ALA A 158 15.26 25.51 7.66
C ALA A 158 14.61 26.59 8.55
N LYS A 159 13.30 26.47 8.83
CA LYS A 159 12.57 27.40 9.72
C LYS A 159 12.84 27.16 11.21
N ASN A 160 13.12 25.92 11.60
CA ASN A 160 13.33 25.53 13.00
C ASN A 160 14.77 25.72 13.50
N HIS A 161 15.66 26.37 12.74
CA HIS A 161 17.06 26.67 13.11
C HIS A 161 17.86 25.48 13.66
N GLY A 162 17.51 24.25 13.28
CA GLY A 162 18.23 23.04 13.70
C GLY A 162 17.85 22.46 15.06
N ASP A 163 16.87 23.02 15.77
CA ASP A 163 16.33 22.43 17.01
C ASP A 163 15.23 21.41 16.68
N VAL A 164 15.63 20.35 15.96
CA VAL A 164 14.77 19.20 15.71
C VAL A 164 14.90 18.29 16.91
N GLU A 165 13.95 18.38 17.84
CA GLU A 165 13.92 17.50 19.01
C GLU A 165 13.63 16.07 18.52
N TYR A 166 14.68 15.26 18.43
CA TYR A 166 14.57 13.86 18.04
C TYR A 166 13.87 13.10 19.17
N GLU A 167 12.55 12.99 19.12
CA GLU A 167 11.81 12.07 19.99
C GLU A 167 12.21 10.63 19.64
N LEU A 168 13.21 10.13 20.36
CA LEU A 168 13.79 8.79 20.23
C LEU A 168 12.79 7.65 20.54
N GLY A 169 11.59 7.98 21.02
CA GLY A 169 10.46 7.06 21.01
C GLY A 169 9.38 7.44 22.03
N VAL A 170 8.13 7.54 21.57
CA VAL A 170 6.98 7.55 22.47
C VAL A 170 6.71 6.11 22.90
N THR A 171 6.95 5.81 24.19
CA THR A 171 6.94 4.47 24.79
C THR A 171 5.54 3.93 25.12
N GLN A 172 4.51 4.36 24.38
CA GLN A 172 3.17 3.81 24.56
C GLN A 172 3.01 2.57 23.67
N PRO A 173 2.74 1.38 24.24
CA PRO A 173 2.59 0.16 23.43
C PRO A 173 1.53 0.30 22.34
N LEU A 174 0.47 1.06 22.62
CA LEU A 174 -0.66 1.26 21.71
C LEU A 174 -0.26 2.00 20.42
N THR A 175 0.65 2.97 20.48
CA THR A 175 1.12 3.71 19.29
C THR A 175 2.01 2.83 18.42
N ILE A 176 2.84 1.98 19.03
CA ILE A 176 3.67 0.99 18.32
C ILE A 176 2.80 -0.03 17.57
N PHE A 177 1.73 -0.54 18.20
CA PHE A 177 0.80 -1.45 17.54
C PHE A 177 0.08 -0.76 16.37
N ALA A 178 -0.42 0.46 16.57
CA ALA A 178 -1.08 1.23 15.51
C ALA A 178 -0.14 1.53 14.33
N ALA A 179 1.13 1.86 14.62
CA ALA A 179 2.15 2.04 13.59
C ALA A 179 2.42 0.72 12.88
N TYR A 180 2.62 -0.39 13.58
CA TYR A 180 2.82 -1.70 12.96
C TYR A 180 1.69 -2.05 11.96
N THR A 181 0.43 -1.79 12.31
CA THR A 181 -0.71 -2.01 11.40
C THR A 181 -0.62 -1.12 10.16
N THR A 182 -0.27 0.16 10.34
CA THR A 182 -0.14 1.12 9.23
C THR A 182 1.01 0.75 8.28
N PHE A 183 2.17 0.39 8.84
CA PHE A 183 3.32 -0.08 8.08
C PHE A 183 3.01 -1.40 7.35
N SER A 184 2.34 -2.35 8.02
CA SER A 184 1.91 -3.61 7.41
C SER A 184 0.93 -3.38 6.26
N PHE A 185 -0.01 -2.43 6.41
CA PHE A 185 -0.94 -2.05 5.36
C PHE A 185 -0.24 -1.40 4.16
N ALA A 186 0.77 -0.56 4.40
CA ALA A 186 1.58 0.03 3.31
C ALA A 186 2.30 -1.02 2.45
N TYR A 187 2.68 -2.15 3.05
CA TYR A 187 3.30 -3.29 2.36
C TYR A 187 2.31 -4.39 1.94
N ALA A 188 1.00 -4.18 2.08
CA ALA A 188 -0.04 -5.17 1.72
C ALA A 188 -0.25 -5.27 0.19
N VAL A 189 0.73 -5.87 -0.51
CA VAL A 189 0.72 -6.06 -1.97
C VAL A 189 0.35 -7.50 -2.38
N THR A 190 0.29 -8.42 -1.41
CA THR A 190 0.04 -9.85 -1.61
C THR A 190 -1.24 -10.15 -2.40
N CYS A 191 -2.34 -9.46 -2.13
CA CYS A 191 -3.63 -9.71 -2.78
C CYS A 191 -3.56 -9.49 -4.31
N GLY A 192 -2.95 -8.40 -4.75
CA GLY A 192 -2.81 -8.08 -6.18
C GLY A 192 -1.68 -8.82 -6.89
N SER A 193 -0.73 -9.38 -6.14
CA SER A 193 0.47 -10.03 -6.71
C SER A 193 0.12 -11.19 -7.65
N THR A 194 -0.91 -11.98 -7.34
CA THR A 194 -1.33 -13.13 -8.17
C THR A 194 -1.85 -12.70 -9.54
N THR A 195 -2.72 -11.68 -9.56
CA THR A 195 -3.23 -11.08 -10.79
C THR A 195 -2.12 -10.47 -11.61
N VAL A 196 -1.15 -9.79 -10.97
CA VAL A 196 0.01 -9.24 -11.66
C VAL A 196 0.87 -10.34 -12.28
N VAL A 197 1.17 -11.43 -11.55
CA VAL A 197 1.91 -12.57 -12.13
C VAL A 197 1.15 -13.23 -13.28
N HIS A 198 -0.18 -13.27 -13.21
CA HIS A 198 -1.00 -13.79 -14.29
C HIS A 198 -0.90 -12.94 -15.57
N ASP A 199 -0.87 -11.62 -15.44
CA ASP A 199 -0.77 -10.68 -16.57
C ASP A 199 0.68 -10.53 -17.10
N MET A 200 1.68 -11.06 -16.39
CA MET A 200 3.06 -11.04 -16.85
C MET A 200 3.26 -11.95 -18.07
N ARG A 201 3.88 -11.38 -19.11
CA ARG A 201 4.33 -12.13 -20.30
C ARG A 201 5.24 -13.32 -19.95
N THR A 202 6.03 -13.22 -18.87
CA THR A 202 6.96 -14.26 -18.43
C THR A 202 6.90 -14.45 -16.90
N PRO A 203 6.02 -15.33 -16.39
CA PRO A 203 5.75 -15.45 -14.95
C PRO A 203 6.94 -16.00 -14.13
N THR A 204 7.93 -16.63 -14.77
CA THR A 204 9.14 -17.16 -14.11
C THR A 204 10.04 -16.08 -13.53
N HIS A 205 9.94 -14.84 -14.03
CA HIS A 205 10.71 -13.69 -13.54
C HIS A 205 10.04 -12.96 -12.37
N ALA A 206 8.81 -13.33 -12.01
CA ALA A 206 8.03 -12.69 -10.94
C ALA A 206 8.79 -12.48 -9.62
N PRO A 207 9.52 -13.45 -9.04
CA PRO A 207 10.20 -13.22 -7.76
C PRO A 207 11.30 -12.15 -7.83
N LYS A 208 11.99 -12.03 -8.98
CA LYS A 208 12.99 -10.96 -9.19
C LYS A 208 12.30 -9.60 -9.31
N VAL A 209 11.20 -9.52 -10.06
CA VAL A 209 10.42 -8.28 -10.23
C VAL A 209 9.87 -7.81 -8.88
N PHE A 210 9.30 -8.72 -8.08
CA PHE A 210 8.80 -8.37 -6.75
C PHE A 210 9.93 -7.94 -5.81
N PHE A 211 11.10 -8.58 -5.85
CA PHE A 211 12.24 -8.13 -5.04
C PHE A 211 12.62 -6.68 -5.34
N PHE A 212 12.76 -6.31 -6.62
CA PHE A 212 13.03 -4.92 -7.01
C PHE A 212 11.87 -3.98 -6.67
N ALA A 213 10.62 -4.43 -6.79
CA ALA A 213 9.46 -3.64 -6.39
C ALA A 213 9.44 -3.34 -4.88
N PHE A 214 9.67 -4.34 -4.03
CA PHE A 214 9.78 -4.12 -2.58
C PHE A 214 10.99 -3.26 -2.22
N ALA A 215 12.13 -3.44 -2.88
CA ALA A 215 13.31 -2.61 -2.66
C ALA A 215 13.04 -1.12 -3.01
N THR A 216 12.37 -0.86 -4.13
CA THR A 216 12.00 0.52 -4.52
C THR A 216 10.99 1.13 -3.55
N ILE A 217 10.00 0.37 -3.07
CA ILE A 217 9.06 0.82 -2.04
C ILE A 217 9.82 1.16 -0.73
N VAL A 218 10.71 0.28 -0.27
CA VAL A 218 11.53 0.52 0.94
C VAL A 218 12.34 1.80 0.81
N ILE A 219 12.96 2.05 -0.35
CA ILE A 219 13.72 3.28 -0.61
C ILE A 219 12.80 4.51 -0.59
N GLN A 220 11.67 4.47 -1.30
CA GLN A 220 10.71 5.58 -1.35
C GLN A 220 10.18 5.92 0.04
N LEU A 221 9.75 4.90 0.79
CA LEU A 221 9.25 5.06 2.16
C LEU A 221 10.36 5.50 3.12
N GLY A 222 11.60 5.06 2.91
CA GLY A 222 12.76 5.50 3.68
C GLY A 222 13.07 6.98 3.49
N VAL A 223 13.06 7.48 2.25
CA VAL A 223 13.23 8.90 1.93
C VAL A 223 12.12 9.73 2.57
N VAL A 224 10.87 9.28 2.45
CA VAL A 224 9.71 9.95 3.05
C VAL A 224 9.78 9.96 4.58
N THR A 225 10.19 8.85 5.19
CA THR A 225 10.39 8.76 6.64
C THR A 225 11.47 9.74 7.08
N ALA A 226 12.63 9.77 6.42
CA ALA A 226 13.69 10.72 6.74
C ALA A 226 13.24 12.18 6.58
N ALA A 227 12.49 12.49 5.53
CA ALA A 227 11.94 13.83 5.31
C ALA A 227 10.88 14.24 6.35
N ALA A 228 10.08 13.30 6.87
CA ALA A 228 9.09 13.59 7.89
C ALA A 228 9.71 13.95 9.26
N TYR A 229 10.99 13.66 9.44
CA TYR A 229 11.75 13.97 10.66
C TYR A 229 12.61 15.23 10.55
N LEU A 230 12.68 15.87 9.37
CA LEU A 230 13.34 17.15 9.15
C LEU A 230 12.34 18.29 9.30
#